data_AF-A0A2M8PKK0-F1
#
_entry.id   AF-A0A2M8PKK0-F1
#
_cell.length_a   1.000
_cell.length_b   1.000
_cell.length_c   1.000
_cell.angle_alpha   90.00
_cell.angle_beta   90.00
_cell.angle_gamma   90.00
#
_symmetry.space_group_name_H-M   'P 1'
#
loop_
_entity.id
_entity.type
_entity.pdbx_description
1 polymer ?
#
loop_
_entity_poly.entity_id
_entity_poly.type
_entity_poly.pdbx_seq_one_letter_code
_entity_poly.pdbx_strand_id
1 'polypeptide(L)'
;MKMLGYAIRLLLNKNTAKRWFDNEELAQFASSYSAFLEAVERQPSSQGSIFVDGVKSVMRLSCLLAGGIKVDGIIHLVRNPTDFVASCLRNYESSGPLSVVRHSIEYRAYHAKVHKLSKNLRTCRIDYEEMVSDLDENLRKIFLFIGVEP
;
A
#
# COMPACT_ATOMS: atom_id res chain seq x y z
N MET A 1 23.30 10.05 -9.09
CA MET A 1 22.97 10.20 -7.65
C MET A 1 21.43 10.13 -7.40
N LYS A 2 20.77 9.04 -7.85
CA LYS A 2 19.30 8.83 -7.72
C LYS A 2 18.89 7.95 -6.52
N MET A 3 19.87 7.29 -5.88
CA MET A 3 19.67 6.34 -4.77
C MET A 3 19.15 6.99 -3.48
N LEU A 4 19.63 8.20 -3.16
CA LEU A 4 19.23 8.88 -1.93
C LEU A 4 17.76 9.30 -1.97
N GLY A 5 17.26 9.76 -3.14
CA GLY A 5 15.86 10.15 -3.32
C GLY A 5 14.86 9.01 -3.17
N TYR A 6 15.25 7.77 -3.52
CA TYR A 6 14.37 6.61 -3.41
C TYR A 6 14.28 6.08 -1.97
N ALA A 7 15.41 5.98 -1.27
CA ALA A 7 15.47 5.62 0.14
C ALA A 7 14.72 6.64 1.03
N ILE A 8 14.84 7.94 0.71
CA ILE A 8 14.11 9.01 1.40
C ILE A 8 12.59 8.92 1.13
N ARG A 9 12.17 8.57 -0.10
CA ARG A 9 10.74 8.34 -0.44
C ARG A 9 10.12 7.14 0.29
N LEU A 10 10.91 6.18 0.75
CA LEU A 10 10.41 5.01 1.47
C LEU A 10 10.14 5.28 2.96
N LEU A 11 10.76 6.31 3.54
CA LEU A 11 10.63 6.68 4.97
C LEU A 11 9.40 7.55 5.29
N LEU A 12 8.54 7.86 4.31
CA LEU A 12 7.57 8.96 4.40
C LEU A 12 6.35 8.72 5.31
N ASN A 13 6.32 9.10 6.59
CA ASN A 13 5.06 9.11 7.37
C ASN A 13 4.07 10.20 6.90
N LYS A 14 2.87 10.29 7.51
CA LYS A 14 1.89 11.38 7.28
C LYS A 14 2.53 12.79 7.39
N ASN A 15 3.43 12.99 8.35
CA ASN A 15 4.14 14.27 8.54
C ASN A 15 5.21 14.51 7.45
N THR A 16 5.64 13.47 6.74
CA THR A 16 6.61 13.58 5.66
C THR A 16 5.91 13.84 4.33
N ALA A 17 4.73 13.26 4.08
CA ALA A 17 3.90 13.67 2.94
C ALA A 17 3.60 15.18 3.00
N LYS A 18 3.17 15.70 4.17
CA LYS A 18 2.99 17.15 4.42
C LYS A 18 4.25 18.02 4.30
N ARG A 19 5.43 17.41 4.27
CA ARG A 19 6.72 18.10 4.15
C ARG A 19 7.21 18.13 2.70
N TRP A 20 6.70 17.25 1.86
CA TRP A 20 7.13 17.06 0.46
C TRP A 20 6.11 17.55 -0.53
N PHE A 21 4.84 17.49 -0.14
CA PHE A 21 3.74 18.12 -0.83
C PHE A 21 3.30 19.32 -0.01
N ASP A 22 3.10 20.46 -0.67
CA ASP A 22 2.47 21.59 -0.03
C ASP A 22 0.98 21.32 0.24
N ASN A 23 0.33 22.23 0.96
CA ASN A 23 -1.08 22.06 1.31
C ASN A 23 -2.00 22.11 0.08
N GLU A 24 -1.60 22.80 -0.99
CA GLU A 24 -2.38 22.92 -2.22
C GLU A 24 -2.32 21.62 -3.01
N GLU A 25 -1.14 21.02 -3.16
CA GLU A 25 -0.94 19.71 -3.78
C GLU A 25 -1.71 18.60 -3.04
N LEU A 26 -1.68 18.61 -1.71
CA LEU A 26 -2.46 17.66 -0.91
C LEU A 26 -3.97 17.88 -1.04
N ALA A 27 -4.42 19.13 -1.09
CA ALA A 27 -5.83 19.46 -1.30
C ALA A 27 -6.29 19.04 -2.70
N GLN A 28 -5.48 19.29 -3.72
CA GLN A 28 -5.76 18.89 -5.10
C GLN A 28 -5.80 17.36 -5.22
N PHE A 29 -4.87 16.65 -4.57
CA PHE A 29 -4.89 15.19 -4.49
C PHE A 29 -6.17 14.68 -3.83
N ALA A 30 -6.53 15.23 -2.67
CA ALA A 30 -7.73 14.83 -1.94
C ALA A 30 -8.99 15.08 -2.77
N SER A 31 -9.12 16.27 -3.39
CA SER A 31 -10.23 16.62 -4.28
C SER A 31 -10.34 15.66 -5.46
N SER A 32 -9.22 15.41 -6.15
CA SER A 32 -9.20 14.50 -7.30
C SER A 32 -9.53 13.05 -6.91
N TYR A 33 -9.08 12.62 -5.73
CA TYR A 33 -9.36 11.27 -5.23
C TYR A 33 -10.83 11.11 -4.82
N SER A 34 -11.41 12.10 -4.14
CA SER A 34 -12.84 12.12 -3.82
C SER A 34 -13.71 12.11 -5.07
N ALA A 35 -13.39 12.92 -6.07
CA ALA A 35 -14.10 12.91 -7.35
C ALA A 35 -14.01 11.55 -8.06
N PHE A 36 -12.86 10.88 -7.97
CA PHE A 36 -12.70 9.52 -8.47
C PHE A 36 -13.59 8.52 -7.72
N LEU A 37 -13.64 8.57 -6.39
CA LEU A 37 -14.52 7.71 -5.59
C LEU A 37 -16.00 7.93 -5.94
N GLU A 38 -16.44 9.18 -6.04
CA GLU A 38 -17.81 9.51 -6.46
C GLU A 38 -18.14 8.97 -7.85
N ALA A 39 -17.19 9.02 -8.79
CA ALA A 39 -17.39 8.48 -10.12
C ALA A 39 -17.51 6.94 -10.12
N VAL A 40 -16.78 6.26 -9.23
CA VAL A 40 -16.89 4.81 -9.03
C VAL A 40 -18.23 4.45 -8.38
N GLU A 41 -18.70 5.21 -7.40
CA GLU A 41 -19.99 4.99 -6.72
C GLU A 41 -21.20 5.23 -7.64
N ARG A 42 -21.09 6.15 -8.61
CA ARG A 42 -22.18 6.44 -9.56
C ARG A 42 -22.35 5.38 -10.65
N GLN A 43 -21.47 4.38 -10.76
CA GLN A 43 -21.63 3.35 -11.77
C GLN A 43 -22.78 2.37 -11.41
N PRO A 44 -23.74 2.11 -12.30
CA PRO A 44 -24.87 1.22 -11.99
C PRO A 44 -24.48 -0.22 -11.61
N SER A 45 -23.28 -0.65 -12.02
CA SER A 45 -22.70 -1.95 -11.70
C SER A 45 -22.02 -2.02 -10.32
N SER A 46 -21.77 -0.89 -9.65
CA SER A 46 -21.15 -0.86 -8.33
C SER A 46 -22.20 -0.87 -7.22
N GLN A 47 -22.80 -2.04 -6.97
CA GLN A 47 -23.62 -2.25 -5.76
C GLN A 47 -22.76 -2.36 -4.47
N GLY A 48 -21.43 -2.30 -4.59
CA GLY A 48 -20.50 -2.47 -3.48
C GLY A 48 -20.38 -1.21 -2.61
N SER A 49 -20.53 -1.37 -1.30
CA SER A 49 -20.30 -0.32 -0.30
C SER A 49 -18.82 -0.16 0.10
N ILE A 50 -17.93 -0.97 -0.50
CA ILE A 50 -16.53 -1.08 -0.12
C ILE A 50 -15.65 -0.84 -1.34
N PHE A 51 -14.75 0.12 -1.20
CA PHE A 51 -13.69 0.39 -2.17
C PHE A 51 -12.35 -0.12 -1.66
N VAL A 52 -11.68 -0.97 -2.45
CA VAL A 52 -10.34 -1.51 -2.14
C VAL A 52 -9.30 -0.89 -3.07
N ASP A 53 -8.45 0.00 -2.55
CA ASP A 53 -7.35 0.61 -3.31
C ASP A 53 -6.08 -0.26 -3.26
N GLY A 54 -5.81 -1.00 -4.36
CA GLY A 54 -4.61 -1.82 -4.49
C GLY A 54 -3.36 -1.01 -4.82
N VAL A 55 -2.46 -0.84 -3.84
CA VAL A 55 -1.26 0.00 -4.01
C VAL A 55 0.04 -0.74 -3.65
N LYS A 56 1.06 -0.63 -4.51
CA LYS A 56 2.41 -1.18 -4.27
C LYS A 56 3.30 -0.24 -3.44
N SER A 57 2.79 0.91 -3.03
CA SER A 57 3.55 1.94 -2.31
C SER A 57 2.78 2.48 -1.11
N VAL A 58 3.41 2.45 0.07
CA VAL A 58 2.87 3.06 1.30
C VAL A 58 2.79 4.59 1.18
N MET A 59 3.44 5.19 0.19
CA MET A 59 3.35 6.64 -0.05
C MET A 59 1.92 7.05 -0.35
N ARG A 60 1.19 6.27 -1.17
CA ARG A 60 -0.21 6.56 -1.51
C ARG A 60 -1.10 6.55 -0.27
N LEU A 61 -0.96 5.54 0.59
CA LEU A 61 -1.63 5.49 1.89
C LEU A 61 -1.28 6.71 2.77
N SER A 62 -0.02 7.14 2.76
CA SER A 62 0.40 8.32 3.53
C SER A 62 -0.21 9.62 3.00
N CYS A 63 -0.37 9.76 1.67
CA CYS A 63 -1.04 10.88 1.04
C CYS A 63 -2.55 10.88 1.33
N LEU A 64 -3.22 9.72 1.27
CA LEU A 64 -4.63 9.58 1.65
C LEU A 64 -4.87 10.07 3.08
N LEU A 65 -4.08 9.57 4.03
CA LEU A 65 -4.16 9.97 5.44
C LEU A 65 -3.77 11.43 5.68
N ALA A 66 -2.89 12.01 4.86
CA ALA A 66 -2.48 13.41 4.95
C ALA A 66 -3.53 14.37 4.39
N GLY A 67 -4.16 14.01 3.26
CA GLY A 67 -5.24 14.72 2.61
C GLY A 67 -6.61 14.56 3.29
N GLY A 68 -6.68 13.84 4.41
CA GLY A 68 -7.91 13.68 5.19
C GLY A 68 -8.88 12.65 4.62
N ILE A 69 -8.47 11.86 3.63
CA ILE A 69 -9.26 10.74 3.11
C ILE A 69 -9.34 9.65 4.17
N LYS A 70 -10.57 9.21 4.48
CA LYS A 70 -10.83 8.14 5.43
C LYS A 70 -10.26 6.82 4.90
N VAL A 71 -9.55 6.08 5.76
CA VAL A 71 -9.07 4.73 5.49
C VAL A 71 -9.49 3.85 6.66
N ASP A 72 -10.35 2.87 6.41
CA ASP A 72 -10.92 2.02 7.46
C ASP A 72 -9.98 0.89 7.90
N GLY A 73 -9.07 0.47 7.03
CA GLY A 73 -8.11 -0.57 7.34
C GLY A 73 -7.07 -0.82 6.25
N ILE A 74 -6.12 -1.69 6.54
CA ILE A 74 -5.03 -2.08 5.66
C ILE A 74 -5.08 -3.59 5.45
N ILE A 75 -5.15 -4.05 4.20
CA ILE A 75 -4.84 -5.43 3.83
C ILE A 75 -3.36 -5.47 3.44
N HIS A 76 -2.54 -6.10 4.27
CA HIS A 76 -1.10 -6.15 4.13
C HIS A 76 -0.67 -7.51 3.57
N LEU A 77 -0.43 -7.53 2.27
CA LEU A 77 0.14 -8.68 1.58
C LEU A 77 1.64 -8.75 1.87
N VAL A 78 2.09 -9.88 2.40
CA VAL A 78 3.49 -10.13 2.72
C VAL A 78 4.00 -11.31 1.93
N ARG A 79 5.20 -11.21 1.38
CA ARG A 79 5.80 -12.23 0.53
C ARG A 79 7.13 -12.66 1.14
N ASN A 80 7.61 -13.86 0.86
CA ASN A 80 8.97 -14.23 1.17
C ASN A 80 9.96 -13.16 0.65
N PRO A 81 10.88 -12.65 1.49
CA PRO A 81 11.79 -11.57 1.11
C PRO A 81 12.74 -11.97 -0.03
N THR A 82 13.18 -13.22 -0.07
CA THR A 82 14.06 -13.73 -1.14
C THR A 82 13.32 -13.73 -2.48
N ASP A 83 12.07 -14.20 -2.49
CA ASP A 83 11.24 -14.23 -3.69
C ASP A 83 10.85 -12.84 -4.17
N PHE A 84 10.60 -11.91 -3.24
CA PHE A 84 10.40 -10.51 -3.55
C PHE A 84 11.63 -9.92 -4.26
N VAL A 85 12.82 -10.06 -3.68
CA VAL A 85 14.05 -9.51 -4.27
C VAL A 85 14.31 -10.14 -5.63
N ALA A 86 14.19 -11.46 -5.76
CA ALA A 86 14.36 -12.15 -7.03
C ALA A 86 13.36 -11.65 -8.08
N SER A 87 12.10 -11.40 -7.69
CA SER A 87 11.08 -10.81 -8.58
C SER A 87 11.43 -9.39 -9.00
N CYS A 88 11.97 -8.56 -8.10
CA CYS A 88 12.40 -7.20 -8.43
C CYS A 88 13.55 -7.20 -9.44
N LEU A 89 14.57 -8.03 -9.23
CA LEU A 89 15.72 -8.13 -10.14
C LEU A 89 15.28 -8.52 -11.56
N ARG A 90 14.31 -9.45 -11.68
CA ARG A 90 13.72 -9.84 -12.98
C ARG A 90 12.93 -8.71 -13.65
N ASN A 91 12.11 -7.99 -12.88
CA ASN A 91 11.14 -7.05 -13.45
C ASN A 91 11.71 -5.64 -13.72
N TYR A 92 12.82 -5.27 -13.09
CA TYR A 92 13.40 -3.93 -13.21
C TYR A 92 14.77 -3.91 -13.90
N GLU A 93 15.12 -4.98 -14.64
CA GLU A 93 16.43 -5.13 -15.32
C GLU A 93 17.61 -4.76 -14.42
N SER A 94 17.48 -5.08 -13.13
CA SER A 94 18.41 -4.69 -12.07
C SER A 94 19.23 -5.90 -11.70
N SER A 95 20.55 -5.84 -11.83
CA SER A 95 21.44 -6.96 -11.49
C SER A 95 22.52 -6.57 -10.48
N GLY A 96 23.14 -7.57 -9.86
CA GLY A 96 24.30 -7.42 -8.98
C GLY A 96 23.99 -7.17 -7.50
N PRO A 97 25.02 -7.24 -6.63
CA PRO A 97 24.87 -7.20 -5.17
C PRO A 97 24.23 -5.92 -4.62
N LEU A 98 24.51 -4.77 -5.24
CA LEU A 98 23.93 -3.49 -4.83
C LEU A 98 22.40 -3.45 -5.03
N SER A 99 21.90 -4.08 -6.11
CA SER A 99 20.47 -4.19 -6.39
C SER A 99 19.77 -5.08 -5.37
N VAL A 100 20.41 -6.19 -4.97
CA VAL A 100 19.93 -7.08 -3.89
C VAL A 100 19.80 -6.33 -2.57
N VAL A 101 20.85 -5.60 -2.16
CA VAL A 101 20.85 -4.81 -0.92
C VAL A 101 19.77 -3.73 -0.98
N ARG A 102 19.68 -3.02 -2.11
CA ARG A 102 18.65 -2.00 -2.32
C ARG A 102 17.26 -2.59 -2.10
N HIS A 103 16.85 -3.61 -2.85
CA HIS A 103 15.51 -4.17 -2.75
C HIS A 103 15.22 -4.78 -1.37
N SER A 104 16.23 -5.33 -0.70
CA SER A 104 16.11 -5.79 0.70
C SER A 104 15.77 -4.64 1.66
N ILE A 105 16.42 -3.48 1.49
CA ILE A 105 16.13 -2.28 2.27
C ILE A 105 14.74 -1.75 1.95
N GLU A 106 14.35 -1.71 0.66
CA GLU A 106 13.02 -1.25 0.23
C GLU A 106 11.92 -2.13 0.84
N TYR A 107 12.09 -3.44 0.81
CA TYR A 107 11.20 -4.43 1.43
C TYR A 107 11.06 -4.16 2.93
N ARG A 108 12.17 -4.08 3.67
CA ARG A 108 12.15 -3.84 5.12
C ARG A 108 11.50 -2.51 5.46
N ALA A 109 11.79 -1.45 4.71
CA ALA A 109 11.22 -0.12 4.92
C ALA A 109 9.70 -0.10 4.70
N TYR A 110 9.22 -0.78 3.65
CA TYR A 110 7.79 -0.95 3.37
C TYR A 110 7.07 -1.59 4.57
N HIS A 111 7.54 -2.75 5.03
CA HIS A 111 6.88 -3.48 6.13
C HIS A 111 6.96 -2.75 7.47
N ALA A 112 8.10 -2.15 7.81
CA ALA A 112 8.23 -1.35 9.02
C ALA A 112 7.24 -0.18 9.06
N LYS A 113 6.95 0.40 7.89
CA LYS A 113 6.03 1.52 7.78
C LYS A 113 4.57 1.10 7.85
N VAL A 114 4.20 -0.01 7.20
CA VAL A 114 2.87 -0.60 7.38
C VAL A 114 2.64 -0.93 8.86
N HIS A 115 3.62 -1.54 9.54
CA HIS A 115 3.55 -1.81 10.98
C HIS A 115 3.39 -0.54 11.84
N LYS A 116 3.97 0.58 11.44
CA LYS A 116 3.75 1.85 12.13
C LYS A 116 2.33 2.38 11.94
N LEU A 117 1.79 2.26 10.73
CA LEU A 117 0.43 2.70 10.39
C LEU A 117 -0.64 1.80 11.02
N SER A 118 -0.37 0.49 11.13
CA SER A 118 -1.26 -0.49 11.75
C SER A 118 -1.51 -0.24 13.24
N LYS A 119 -0.71 0.62 13.89
CA LYS A 119 -0.96 1.05 15.27
C LYS A 119 -2.23 1.88 15.42
N ASN A 120 -2.68 2.53 14.34
CA ASN A 120 -3.84 3.42 14.34
C ASN A 120 -4.97 2.95 13.40
N LEU A 121 -4.75 1.84 12.68
CA LEU A 121 -5.67 1.33 11.66
C LEU A 121 -5.81 -0.18 11.82
N ARG A 122 -7.03 -0.69 11.65
CA ARG A 122 -7.26 -2.15 11.56
C ARG A 122 -6.39 -2.71 10.44
N THR A 123 -5.72 -3.82 10.68
CA THR A 123 -4.83 -4.44 9.68
C THR A 123 -5.09 -5.93 9.60
N CYS A 124 -5.31 -6.42 8.38
CA CYS A 124 -5.34 -7.84 8.04
C CYS A 124 -4.03 -8.18 7.33
N ARG A 125 -3.29 -9.15 7.83
CA ARG A 125 -2.08 -9.64 7.17
C ARG A 125 -2.42 -10.90 6.39
N ILE A 126 -1.99 -10.96 5.15
CA ILE A 126 -2.13 -12.12 4.27
C ILE A 126 -0.74 -12.46 3.76
N ASP A 127 -0.28 -13.68 4.02
CA ASP A 127 0.98 -14.18 3.46
C ASP A 127 0.71 -14.69 2.03
N TYR A 128 1.47 -14.18 1.06
CA TYR A 128 1.25 -14.34 -0.37
C TYR A 128 1.37 -15.80 -0.79
N GLU A 129 2.33 -16.52 -0.18
CA GLU A 129 2.53 -17.94 -0.39
C GLU A 129 1.34 -18.77 0.11
N GLU A 130 0.73 -18.36 1.23
CA GLU A 130 -0.45 -19.02 1.79
C GLU A 130 -1.73 -18.71 0.99
N MET A 131 -1.82 -17.50 0.42
CA MET A 131 -2.95 -17.12 -0.43
C MET A 131 -3.07 -18.03 -1.65
N VAL A 132 -1.96 -18.56 -2.17
CA VAL A 132 -1.97 -19.49 -3.30
C VAL A 132 -2.29 -20.92 -2.86
N SER A 133 -1.89 -21.32 -1.64
CA SER A 133 -2.11 -22.68 -1.16
C SER A 133 -3.51 -22.92 -0.56
N ASP A 134 -4.12 -21.88 0.02
CA ASP A 134 -5.48 -21.94 0.59
C ASP A 134 -6.21 -20.62 0.31
N LEU A 135 -6.71 -20.49 -0.92
CA LEU A 135 -7.37 -19.27 -1.40
C LEU A 135 -8.65 -18.99 -0.61
N ASP A 136 -9.46 -20.00 -0.35
CA ASP A 136 -10.78 -19.86 0.28
C ASP A 136 -10.66 -19.35 1.72
N GLU A 137 -9.73 -19.89 2.50
CA GLU A 137 -9.51 -19.43 3.88
C GLU A 137 -8.96 -17.99 3.91
N ASN A 138 -8.06 -17.64 2.99
CA ASN A 138 -7.53 -16.27 2.91
C ASN A 138 -8.59 -15.26 2.43
N LEU A 139 -9.46 -15.64 1.49
CA LEU A 139 -10.61 -14.82 1.10
C LEU A 139 -11.58 -14.64 2.25
N ARG A 140 -11.88 -15.69 3.02
CA ARG A 140 -12.71 -15.60 4.24
C ARG A 140 -12.13 -14.61 5.25
N LYS A 141 -10.82 -14.64 5.50
CA LYS A 141 -10.15 -13.66 6.38
C LYS A 141 -10.32 -12.23 5.86
N ILE A 142 -10.23 -12.02 4.55
CA ILE A 142 -10.45 -10.71 3.93
C ILE A 142 -11.91 -10.27 4.09
N PHE A 143 -12.89 -11.13 3.80
CA PHE A 143 -14.32 -10.84 3.93
C PHE A 143 -14.69 -10.47 5.38
N LEU A 144 -14.24 -11.25 6.36
CA LEU A 144 -14.41 -10.93 7.78
C LEU A 144 -13.76 -9.60 8.15
N PHE A 145 -12.58 -9.31 7.60
CA PHE A 145 -11.90 -8.05 7.86
C PHE A 145 -12.68 -6.84 7.35
N ILE A 146 -13.19 -6.91 6.11
CA ILE A 146 -13.96 -5.83 5.49
C ILE A 146 -15.43 -5.79 5.95
N GLY A 147 -15.89 -6.80 6.69
CA GLY A 147 -17.23 -6.85 7.28
C GLY A 147 -18.33 -7.26 6.30
N VAL A 148 -17.99 -8.13 5.34
CA VAL A 148 -18.93 -8.68 4.34
C VAL A 148 -19.07 -10.18 4.58
N GLU A 149 -20.27 -10.72 4.40
CA GLU A 149 -20.46 -12.17 4.40
C GLU A 149 -19.80 -12.79 3.14
N PRO A 150 -18.97 -13.85 3.30
CA PRO A 150 -18.34 -14.55 2.18
C PRO A 150 -19.32 -15.10 1.14
#